data_AF-K2JN11-F1
#
_entry.id   AF-K2JN11-F1
#
_cell.length_a   1.000
_cell.length_b   1.000
_cell.length_c   1.000
_cell.angle_alpha   90.00
_cell.angle_beta   90.00
_cell.angle_gamma   90.00
#
_symmetry.space_group_name_H-M   'P 1'
#
loop_
_entity.id
_entity.type
_entity.pdbx_description
1 polymer ?
#
loop_
_entity_poly.entity_id
_entity_poly.type
_entity_poly.pdbx_seq_one_letter_code
_entity_poly.pdbx_strand_id
1 'polypeptide(L)' 'MKLPKALNEATAGAALKYHIKRALERSHNISDFSKQLELSAQKSHFSNNTLKIIEELNNGIKQA' A
#
# COMPACT_ATOMS: atom_id res chain seq x y z
N MET A 1 -21.25 -5.47 14.90
CA MET A 1 -20.18 -5.34 15.92
C MET A 1 -19.00 -4.60 15.29
N LYS A 2 -18.49 -3.52 15.90
CA LYS A 2 -17.28 -2.83 15.40
C LYS A 2 -16.05 -3.60 15.92
N LEU A 3 -15.18 -4.04 15.01
CA LEU A 3 -13.95 -4.75 15.35
C LEU A 3 -13.00 -3.79 16.10
N PRO A 4 -12.29 -4.24 17.17
CA PRO A 4 -11.41 -3.36 17.95
C PRO A 4 -10.35 -2.68 17.07
N LYS A 5 -10.13 -1.38 17.29
CA LYS A 5 -9.25 -0.51 16.47
C LYS A 5 -7.84 -1.09 16.27
N ALA A 6 -7.26 -1.67 17.32
CA ALA A 6 -5.94 -2.31 17.26
C ALA A 6 -5.89 -3.50 16.28
N LEU A 7 -6.99 -4.26 16.18
CA LEU A 7 -7.09 -5.36 15.22
C LEU A 7 -7.21 -4.83 13.79
N ASN A 8 -7.98 -3.75 13.57
CA ASN A 8 -8.08 -3.10 12.26
C ASN A 8 -6.72 -2.54 11.78
N GLU A 9 -5.94 -1.94 12.67
CA GLU A 9 -4.64 -1.35 12.33
C GLU A 9 -3.56 -2.42 12.06
N ALA A 10 -3.50 -3.48 12.88
CA ALA A 10 -2.60 -4.60 12.65
C ALA A 10 -2.91 -5.35 11.34
N THR A 11 -4.20 -5.57 11.04
CA THR A 11 -4.62 -6.20 9.78
C THR A 11 -4.33 -5.29 8.58
N ALA A 12 -4.59 -3.98 8.69
CA ALA A 12 -4.28 -3.03 7.62
C ALA A 12 -2.77 -2.92 7.34
N GLY A 13 -1.93 -2.94 8.38
CA GLY A 13 -0.47 -2.93 8.24
C GLY A 13 0.07 -4.20 7.56
N ALA A 14 -0.47 -5.37 7.93
CA ALA A 14 -0.11 -6.64 7.29
C ALA A 14 -0.51 -6.68 5.81
N ALA A 15 -1.71 -6.19 5.49
CA ALA A 15 -2.18 -6.10 4.11
C ALA A 15 -1.31 -5.13 3.29
N LEU A 16 -1.01 -3.94 3.82
CA LEU A 16 -0.11 -2.99 3.16
C LEU A 16 1.27 -3.61 2.88
N LYS A 17 1.87 -4.28 3.87
CA LYS A 17 3.16 -4.97 3.72
C LYS A 17 3.13 -6.01 2.59
N TYR A 18 2.06 -6.80 2.50
CA TYR A 18 1.89 -7.77 1.42
C TYR A 18 1.85 -7.10 0.04
N HIS A 19 1.07 -6.03 -0.11
CA HIS A 19 0.95 -5.33 -1.39
C HIS A 19 2.25 -4.66 -1.82
N ILE A 20 2.99 -4.04 -0.90
CA ILE A 20 4.32 -3.47 -1.19
C ILE A 20 5.29 -4.57 -1.63
N LYS A 21 5.37 -5.69 -0.88
CA LYS A 21 6.25 -6.82 -1.23
C LYS A 21 5.92 -7.35 -2.63
N ARG A 22 4.63 -7.54 -2.93
CA ARG A 22 4.16 -8.05 -4.22
C ARG A 22 4.40 -7.08 -5.37
N ALA A 23 4.29 -5.78 -5.13
CA ALA A 23 4.61 -4.76 -6.13
C ALA A 23 6.13 -4.74 -6.40
N LEU A 24 6.97 -4.84 -5.37
CA LEU A 24 8.43 -4.91 -5.53
C LEU A 24 8.86 -6.15 -6.32
N GLU A 25 8.37 -7.34 -5.96
CA GLU A 25 8.72 -8.60 -6.64
C GLU A 25 8.37 -8.63 -8.14
N ARG A 26 7.43 -7.78 -8.57
CA ARG A 26 6.94 -7.75 -9.96
C ARG A 26 7.54 -6.62 -10.79
N SER A 27 8.33 -5.76 -10.18
CA SER A 27 8.78 -4.53 -10.80
C SER A 27 10.27 -4.63 -11.13
N HIS A 28 10.62 -4.25 -12.34
CA HIS A 28 12.01 -4.29 -12.82
C HIS A 28 12.67 -2.90 -12.77
N ASN A 29 11.89 -1.86 -12.49
CA ASN A 29 12.32 -0.48 -12.31
C ASN A 29 11.32 0.26 -11.41
N ILE A 30 11.68 1.50 -11.06
CA ILE A 30 10.90 2.34 -10.14
C ILE A 30 9.53 2.70 -10.71
N SER A 31 9.42 3.00 -12.00
CA SER A 31 8.15 3.35 -12.64
C SER A 31 7.16 2.18 -12.63
N ASP A 32 7.64 0.96 -12.88
CA ASP A 32 6.84 -0.26 -12.79
C ASP A 32 6.35 -0.48 -11.35
N PHE A 33 7.21 -0.23 -10.36
CA PHE A 33 6.86 -0.34 -8.96
C PHE A 33 5.73 0.61 -8.56
N SER A 34 5.84 1.89 -8.91
CA SER A 34 4.78 2.88 -8.66
C SER A 34 3.45 2.46 -9.29
N LYS A 35 3.47 2.00 -10.54
CA LYS A 35 2.26 1.53 -11.24
C LYS A 35 1.63 0.31 -10.55
N GLN A 36 2.43 -0.67 -10.13
CA GLN A 36 1.94 -1.87 -9.44
C GLN A 36 1.41 -1.57 -8.03
N LEU A 37 2.04 -0.63 -7.32
CA LEU A 37 1.59 -0.17 -6.01
C LEU A 37 0.24 0.56 -6.11
N GLU A 38 0.08 1.44 -7.10
CA GLU A 38 -1.19 2.14 -7.35
C GLU A 38 -2.32 1.17 -7.73
N LEU A 39 -2.07 0.23 -8.64
CA LEU A 39 -3.04 -0.82 -9.00
C LEU A 39 -3.42 -1.70 -7.80
N SER A 40 -2.46 -1.99 -6.93
CA SER A 40 -2.69 -2.74 -5.70
C SER A 40 -3.56 -1.96 -4.71
N ALA A 41 -3.30 -0.66 -4.56
CA ALA A 41 -4.09 0.21 -3.70
C ALA A 41 -5.54 0.34 -4.17
N GLN A 42 -5.76 0.48 -5.48
CA GLN A 42 -7.10 0.56 -6.07
C GLN A 42 -7.92 -0.74 -5.93
N LYS A 43 -7.26 -1.91 -6.01
CA LYS A 43 -7.91 -3.22 -5.89
C LYS A 43 -8.19 -3.64 -4.46
N SER A 44 -7.62 -2.95 -3.47
CA SER A 44 -7.71 -3.32 -2.07
C SER A 44 -8.57 -2.35 -1.28
N HIS A 45 -9.44 -2.88 -0.43
CA HIS A 45 -10.28 -2.07 0.47
C HIS A 45 -9.49 -1.62 1.70
N PHE A 46 -8.53 -0.72 1.48
CA PHE A 46 -7.71 -0.16 2.54
C PHE A 46 -8.45 0.94 3.33
N SER A 47 -8.01 1.15 4.56
CA SER A 47 -8.47 2.27 5.37
C SER A 47 -7.92 3.60 4.83
N ASN A 48 -8.61 4.72 5.07
CA ASN A 48 -8.17 6.05 4.64
C ASN A 48 -6.75 6.39 5.13
N ASN A 49 -6.38 5.98 6.35
CA ASN A 49 -5.03 6.19 6.87
C ASN A 49 -3.98 5.40 6.07
N THR A 50 -4.30 4.16 5.68
CA THR A 50 -3.42 3.32 4.87
C THR A 50 -3.27 3.88 3.45
N LEU A 51 -4.36 4.39 2.87
CA LEU A 51 -4.31 5.06 1.56
C LEU A 51 -3.41 6.29 1.59
N LYS A 52 -3.46 7.10 2.66
CA LYS A 52 -2.57 8.25 2.85
C LYS A 52 -1.09 7.85 2.90
N ILE A 53 -0.76 6.76 3.61
CA ILE A 53 0.62 6.23 3.65
C ILE A 53 1.09 5.81 2.24
N ILE A 54 0.22 5.14 1.47
CA ILE A 54 0.54 4.73 0.09
C ILE A 54 0.77 5.96 -0.80
N GLU A 55 -0.03 7.01 -0.65
CA GLU A 55 0.13 8.27 -1.37
C GLU A 55 1.46 8.96 -1.05
N GLU A 56 1.79 9.10 0.24
CA GLU A 56 3.07 9.67 0.70
C GLU A 56 4.26 8.89 0.14
N LEU A 57 4.19 7.55 0.16
CA LEU A 57 5.20 6.67 -0.43
C LEU A 57 5.34 6.89 -1.95
N ASN A 58 4.23 6.92 -2.68
CA ASN A 58 4.23 7.18 -4.13
C ASN A 58 4.81 8.55 -4.47
N ASN A 59 4.53 9.58 -3.67
CA ASN A 59 5.08 10.91 -3.88
C ASN A 59 6.59 10.94 -3.61
N GLY A 60 7.07 10.25 -2.57
CA GLY A 60 8.51 10.12 -2.31
C GLY A 60 9.25 9.40 -3.44
N ILE A 61 8.65 8.37 -4.03
CA ILE A 61 9.21 7.64 -5.17
C ILE A 61 9.34 8.52 -6.42
N LYS A 62 8.37 9.40 -6.69
CA LYS A 62 8.43 10.32 -7.84
C LYS A 62 9.55 11.36 -7.74
N GLN A 63 10.08 11.59 -6.54
CA GLN A 63 11.19 12.52 -6.28
C GLN A 63 12.56 11.83 -6.33
N ALA A 64 12.60 10.50 -6.39
CA ALA A 64 13.82 9.68 -6.48
C ALA A 64 14.20 9.43 -7.94
#